data_AF-A0A2N0NHD1-F1
#
_entry.id   AF-A0A2N0NHD1-F1
#
_cell.length_a   1.000
_cell.length_b   1.000
_cell.length_c   1.000
_cell.angle_alpha   90.00
_cell.angle_beta   90.00
_cell.angle_gamma   90.00
#
_symmetry.space_group_name_H-M   'P 1'
#
loop_
_entity.id
_entity.type
_entity.pdbx_description
1 polymer ?
#
loop_
_entity_poly.entity_id
_entity_poly.type
_entity_poly.pdbx_seq_one_letter_code
_entity_poly.pdbx_strand_id
1 'polypeptide(L)'
;MENARGFYDNVHDFFKTMYSSVAKENTYVDKVLFVGTLPLGQTSFLSGFNNVVVYPMHEKPSCSGRAIFSDTFGFTENEIKYLLEEKKQNEKLDELRLYYNGYRTSTGVHIYNPHSVISYLDKDEIDNYWINSGSTKTLVEILKKCGSGVKDRLENIIHSHSFCKDKDVVESVGQDESVVSLDVELMPYLRYNDLDTKPEINSLCTLLYYSGYLTMVPGSLVGHTVKNVKLVIPNREVACQWILWIFEVIGMEYAKTNEIYESLFKKDIATFCNKFPSLYMEVVSCFDIADLKRGKLYETWYHIFVLGALAMYHGVEYRVESNREAGVGRPDVRIIPIIQNKTVSITYEFKRSDAVDFHIMKQDTTDALNQIFDKGYRMSLPDHVKEIVEVGIAFCDKVAFVSARCLKRNKEGITTNEDWTVVSEWETGKVK
;
A
#
# COMPACT_ATOMS: atom_id res chain seq x y z
N MET A 1 -13.21 20.62 -8.89
CA MET A 1 -12.01 21.44 -9.14
C MET A 1 -11.30 21.61 -7.83
N GLU A 2 -10.00 21.34 -7.81
CA GLU A 2 -9.18 21.53 -6.62
C GLU A 2 -9.17 23.02 -6.24
N ASN A 3 -9.40 23.35 -4.97
CA ASN A 3 -9.30 24.72 -4.47
C ASN A 3 -7.84 25.11 -4.24
N ALA A 4 -7.02 24.98 -5.29
CA ALA A 4 -5.64 25.42 -5.24
C ALA A 4 -5.64 26.96 -5.32
N ARG A 5 -5.21 27.62 -4.23
CA ARG A 5 -4.94 29.07 -4.16
C ARG A 5 -6.15 30.00 -4.10
N GLY A 6 -7.33 29.51 -3.69
CA GLY A 6 -8.47 30.38 -3.37
C GLY A 6 -9.23 30.96 -4.57
N PHE A 7 -9.01 30.43 -5.78
CA PHE A 7 -9.72 30.87 -6.99
C PHE A 7 -11.02 30.09 -7.26
N TYR A 8 -11.44 29.22 -6.33
CA TYR A 8 -12.56 28.30 -6.55
C TYR A 8 -13.82 29.02 -7.03
N ASP A 9 -14.24 30.12 -6.38
CA ASP A 9 -15.49 30.82 -6.73
C ASP A 9 -15.42 31.44 -8.14
N ASN A 10 -14.33 32.12 -8.47
CA ASN A 10 -14.13 32.72 -9.81
C ASN A 10 -14.17 31.66 -10.91
N VAL A 11 -13.52 30.52 -10.66
CA VAL A 11 -13.46 29.42 -11.63
C VAL A 11 -14.81 28.72 -11.72
N HIS A 12 -15.50 28.52 -10.59
CA HIS A 12 -16.85 27.98 -10.54
C HIS A 12 -17.81 28.81 -11.39
N ASP A 13 -17.82 30.14 -11.21
CA ASP A 13 -18.70 31.06 -11.93
C ASP A 13 -18.41 31.09 -13.44
N PHE A 14 -17.12 31.07 -13.80
CA PHE A 14 -16.70 30.98 -15.19
C PHE A 14 -17.22 29.71 -15.87
N PHE A 15 -16.95 28.54 -15.29
CA PHE A 15 -17.38 27.26 -15.88
C PHE A 15 -18.89 27.09 -15.86
N LYS A 16 -19.57 27.52 -14.79
CA LYS A 16 -21.04 27.51 -14.74
C LYS A 16 -21.63 28.30 -15.90
N THR A 17 -21.13 29.50 -16.16
CA THR A 17 -21.57 30.35 -17.28
C THR A 17 -21.26 29.69 -18.63
N MET A 18 -20.02 29.24 -18.82
CA MET A 18 -19.58 28.60 -20.07
C MET A 18 -20.42 27.36 -20.39
N TYR A 19 -20.54 26.43 -19.44
CA TYR A 19 -21.31 25.21 -19.68
C TYR A 19 -22.78 25.53 -19.92
N SER A 20 -23.37 26.49 -19.19
CA SER A 20 -24.78 26.87 -19.41
C SER A 20 -25.02 27.36 -20.84
N SER A 21 -24.12 28.20 -21.37
CA SER A 21 -24.16 28.66 -22.76
C SER A 21 -24.07 27.49 -23.75
N VAL A 22 -23.17 26.53 -23.52
CA VAL A 22 -22.94 25.40 -24.44
C VAL A 22 -24.04 24.35 -24.37
N ALA A 23 -24.55 24.02 -23.20
CA ALA A 23 -25.36 22.84 -22.98
C ALA A 23 -26.85 23.13 -22.75
N LYS A 24 -27.23 24.39 -22.46
CA LYS A 24 -28.64 24.78 -22.26
C LYS A 24 -29.17 25.70 -23.36
N GLU A 25 -28.36 26.67 -23.78
CA GLU A 25 -28.80 27.71 -24.72
C GLU A 25 -28.48 27.38 -26.18
N ASN A 26 -27.66 26.35 -26.43
CA ASN A 26 -27.21 25.98 -27.77
C ASN A 26 -28.16 24.97 -28.43
N THR A 27 -28.90 25.42 -29.44
CA THR A 27 -29.83 24.58 -30.22
C THR A 27 -29.15 23.55 -31.13
N TYR A 28 -27.82 23.62 -31.31
CA TYR A 28 -27.05 22.67 -32.10
C TYR A 28 -26.48 21.50 -31.28
N VAL A 29 -26.66 21.51 -29.96
CA VAL A 29 -26.16 20.48 -29.05
C VAL A 29 -27.32 19.60 -28.59
N ASP A 30 -27.34 18.34 -29.02
CA ASP A 30 -28.36 17.36 -28.59
C ASP A 30 -28.04 16.78 -27.20
N LYS A 31 -26.76 16.46 -26.94
CA LYS A 31 -26.29 15.86 -25.67
C LYS A 31 -24.90 16.33 -25.32
N VAL A 32 -24.60 16.35 -24.01
CA VAL A 32 -23.28 16.62 -23.45
C VAL A 32 -22.90 15.51 -22.49
N LEU A 33 -21.69 14.95 -22.67
CA LEU A 33 -21.11 13.97 -21.77
C LEU A 33 -20.00 14.64 -20.97
N PHE A 34 -20.12 14.62 -19.65
CA PHE A 34 -19.05 15.01 -18.73
C PHE A 34 -18.33 13.77 -18.22
N VAL A 35 -17.00 13.79 -18.28
CA VAL A 35 -16.14 12.75 -17.73
C VAL A 35 -15.22 13.39 -16.69
N GLY A 36 -15.10 12.76 -15.52
CA GLY A 36 -14.29 13.26 -14.43
C GLY A 36 -14.15 12.21 -13.33
N THR A 37 -13.32 12.51 -12.34
CA THR A 37 -13.07 11.61 -11.20
C THR A 37 -14.28 11.54 -10.28
N LEU A 38 -14.72 12.68 -9.74
CA LEU A 38 -15.88 12.74 -8.85
C LEU A 38 -17.19 12.93 -9.63
N PRO A 39 -18.27 12.27 -9.20
CA PRO A 39 -19.60 12.58 -9.70
C PRO A 39 -19.95 14.05 -9.42
N LEU A 40 -20.42 14.75 -10.46
CA LEU A 40 -20.87 16.12 -10.32
C LEU A 40 -22.35 16.14 -9.96
N GLY A 41 -22.68 16.59 -8.75
CA GLY A 41 -24.05 16.76 -8.30
C GLY A 41 -24.72 18.04 -8.84
N GLN A 42 -26.05 18.09 -8.72
CA GLN A 42 -26.86 19.28 -9.08
C GLN A 42 -26.56 20.52 -8.24
N THR A 43 -25.77 20.42 -7.17
CA THR A 43 -25.34 21.56 -6.33
C THR A 43 -24.00 22.17 -6.77
N SER A 44 -23.41 21.69 -7.88
CA SER A 44 -22.15 22.16 -8.43
C SER A 44 -22.34 23.25 -9.51
N PHE A 45 -21.31 23.49 -10.34
CA PHE A 45 -21.43 24.33 -11.54
C PHE A 45 -22.46 23.78 -12.55
N LEU A 46 -22.93 22.53 -12.34
CA LEU A 46 -24.01 21.91 -13.09
C LEU A 46 -25.42 22.28 -12.59
N SER A 47 -25.56 23.09 -11.54
CA SER A 47 -26.86 23.51 -10.99
C SER A 47 -27.81 24.17 -11.98
N GLY A 48 -27.30 24.66 -13.12
CA GLY A 48 -28.11 25.21 -14.20
C GLY A 48 -28.73 24.17 -15.16
N PHE A 49 -28.33 22.89 -15.06
CA PHE A 49 -28.76 21.82 -15.96
C PHE A 49 -29.93 21.03 -15.43
N ASN A 50 -30.87 20.76 -16.32
CA ASN A 50 -31.95 19.81 -16.09
C ASN A 50 -31.52 18.42 -16.56
N ASN A 51 -32.08 17.36 -15.97
CA ASN A 51 -31.93 15.97 -16.43
C ASN A 51 -30.49 15.42 -16.44
N VAL A 52 -29.63 15.88 -15.54
CA VAL A 52 -28.28 15.30 -15.37
C VAL A 52 -28.40 13.86 -14.89
N VAL A 53 -27.85 12.92 -15.66
CA VAL A 53 -27.74 11.50 -15.30
C VAL A 53 -26.28 11.20 -15.00
N VAL A 54 -26.04 10.54 -13.87
CA VAL A 54 -24.69 10.14 -13.42
C VAL A 54 -24.52 8.64 -13.65
N TYR A 55 -23.37 8.24 -14.18
CA TYR A 55 -23.01 6.84 -14.42
C TYR A 55 -21.77 6.47 -13.60
N PRO A 56 -21.91 6.22 -12.28
CA PRO A 56 -20.77 5.85 -11.46
C PRO A 56 -20.36 4.40 -11.76
N MET A 57 -19.06 4.13 -11.64
CA MET A 57 -18.46 2.85 -12.04
C MET A 57 -18.94 1.63 -11.22
N HIS A 58 -19.57 1.84 -10.06
CA HIS A 58 -20.13 0.77 -9.23
C HIS A 58 -21.63 0.53 -9.38
N GLU A 59 -22.40 1.48 -9.92
CA GLU A 59 -23.85 1.34 -9.97
C GLU A 59 -24.25 0.50 -11.17
N LYS A 60 -24.97 -0.59 -10.92
CA LYS A 60 -25.52 -1.46 -11.95
C LYS A 60 -27.00 -1.12 -12.15
N PRO A 61 -27.38 -0.48 -13.28
CA PRO A 61 -28.79 -0.24 -13.58
C PRO A 61 -29.54 -1.55 -13.77
N SER A 62 -30.80 -1.63 -13.37
CA SER A 62 -31.62 -2.85 -13.47
C SER A 62 -31.76 -3.38 -14.89
N CYS A 63 -31.65 -2.52 -15.90
CA CYS A 63 -31.71 -2.87 -17.32
C CYS A 63 -30.37 -3.29 -17.93
N SER A 64 -29.26 -3.17 -17.18
CA SER A 64 -27.92 -3.49 -17.66
C SER A 64 -27.29 -4.58 -16.78
N GLY A 65 -26.60 -5.52 -17.41
CA GLY A 65 -25.81 -6.52 -16.69
C GLY A 65 -24.65 -5.92 -15.89
N ARG A 66 -24.30 -4.65 -16.13
CA ARG A 66 -23.11 -3.94 -15.63
C ARG A 66 -23.30 -2.43 -15.45
N ALA A 67 -22.36 -1.78 -14.77
CA ALA A 67 -22.27 -0.33 -14.77
C ALA A 67 -22.03 0.20 -16.20
N ILE A 68 -22.73 1.28 -16.55
CA ILE A 68 -22.68 1.86 -17.90
C ILE A 68 -21.31 2.53 -18.07
N PHE A 69 -20.61 2.22 -19.17
CA PHE A 69 -19.24 2.65 -19.50
C PHE A 69 -18.10 2.07 -18.64
N SER A 70 -18.39 1.14 -17.73
CA SER A 70 -17.39 0.64 -16.78
C SER A 70 -16.21 -0.11 -17.38
N ASP A 71 -16.34 -0.56 -18.63
CA ASP A 71 -15.36 -1.30 -19.41
C ASP A 71 -14.84 -0.50 -20.62
N THR A 72 -15.21 0.78 -20.71
CA THR A 72 -14.90 1.62 -21.87
C THR A 72 -13.63 2.46 -21.68
N PHE A 73 -13.22 2.67 -20.43
CA PHE A 73 -12.08 3.53 -20.07
C PHE A 73 -11.01 2.73 -19.35
N GLY A 74 -10.07 2.17 -20.13
CA GLY A 74 -9.01 1.29 -19.63
C GLY A 74 -8.77 0.12 -20.58
N PHE A 75 -7.91 -0.82 -20.18
CA PHE A 75 -7.81 -2.12 -20.83
C PHE A 75 -8.48 -3.19 -19.99
N THR A 76 -9.24 -4.07 -20.61
CA THR A 76 -9.73 -5.30 -19.99
C THR A 76 -8.64 -6.37 -20.00
N GLU A 77 -8.73 -7.36 -19.11
CA GLU A 77 -7.76 -8.47 -19.09
C GLU A 77 -7.67 -9.21 -20.44
N ASN A 78 -8.78 -9.32 -21.17
CA ASN A 78 -8.78 -9.96 -22.49
C ASN A 78 -7.99 -9.16 -23.53
N GLU A 79 -8.05 -7.83 -23.48
CA GLU A 79 -7.25 -6.96 -24.35
C GLU A 79 -5.76 -7.04 -23.96
N ILE A 80 -5.44 -7.12 -22.66
CA ILE A 80 -4.06 -7.36 -22.21
C ILE A 80 -3.53 -8.70 -22.71
N LYS A 81 -4.31 -9.78 -22.59
CA LYS A 81 -3.95 -11.10 -23.12
C LYS A 81 -3.62 -11.02 -24.60
N TYR A 82 -4.49 -10.40 -25.38
CA TYR A 82 -4.27 -10.22 -26.81
C TYR A 82 -2.97 -9.43 -27.11
N LEU A 83 -2.71 -8.34 -26.41
CA LEU A 83 -1.50 -7.54 -26.59
C LEU A 83 -0.21 -8.31 -26.22
N LEU A 84 -0.26 -9.14 -25.18
CA LEU A 84 0.86 -10.00 -24.77
C LEU A 84 1.09 -11.16 -25.74
N GLU A 85 0.02 -11.73 -26.31
CA GLU A 85 0.11 -12.77 -27.34
C GLU A 85 0.86 -12.26 -28.57
N GLU A 86 0.54 -11.05 -29.03
CA GLU A 86 1.22 -10.39 -30.16
C GLU A 86 2.71 -10.16 -29.88
N LYS A 87 3.08 -9.94 -28.62
CA LYS A 87 4.47 -9.78 -28.16
C LYS A 87 5.17 -11.10 -27.80
N LYS A 88 4.44 -12.22 -27.78
CA LYS A 88 4.89 -13.56 -27.33
C LYS A 88 5.34 -13.59 -25.85
N GLN A 89 4.62 -12.88 -24.98
CA GLN A 89 4.92 -12.72 -23.55
C GLN A 89 3.76 -13.15 -22.65
N ASN A 90 3.07 -14.24 -23.01
CA ASN A 90 1.86 -14.71 -22.31
C ASN A 90 2.11 -15.04 -20.84
N GLU A 91 3.33 -15.46 -20.51
CA GLU A 91 3.79 -15.74 -19.15
C GLU A 91 3.80 -14.51 -18.23
N LYS A 92 3.73 -13.29 -18.79
CA LYS A 92 3.78 -12.02 -18.05
C LYS A 92 2.42 -11.56 -17.55
N LEU A 93 1.33 -12.20 -17.95
CA LEU A 93 -0.03 -11.76 -17.57
C LEU A 93 -0.23 -11.70 -16.05
N ASP A 94 0.23 -12.72 -15.31
CA ASP A 94 0.06 -12.75 -13.86
C ASP A 94 0.89 -11.66 -13.17
N GLU A 95 2.08 -11.36 -13.70
CA GLU A 95 2.92 -10.25 -13.23
C GLU A 95 2.23 -8.89 -13.46
N LEU A 96 1.67 -8.67 -14.66
CA LEU A 96 0.90 -7.46 -14.98
C LEU A 96 -0.36 -7.35 -14.12
N ARG A 97 -1.03 -8.47 -13.81
CA ARG A 97 -2.19 -8.49 -12.91
C ARG A 97 -1.82 -8.02 -11.50
N LEU A 98 -0.62 -8.32 -11.01
CA LEU A 98 -0.18 -7.86 -9.69
C LEU A 98 0.16 -6.37 -9.67
N TYR A 99 0.64 -5.81 -10.78
CA TYR A 99 1.15 -4.43 -10.84
C TYR A 99 0.14 -3.41 -11.34
N TYR A 100 -0.62 -3.74 -12.38
CA TYR A 100 -1.38 -2.76 -13.15
C TYR A 100 -2.87 -3.01 -13.19
N ASN A 101 -3.33 -4.11 -12.58
CA ASN A 101 -4.75 -4.36 -12.41
C ASN A 101 -5.37 -3.27 -11.54
N GLY A 102 -6.16 -2.40 -12.15
CA GLY A 102 -6.64 -1.21 -11.51
C GLY A 102 -8.02 -1.42 -10.90
N TYR A 103 -8.99 -0.78 -11.55
CA TYR A 103 -10.33 -0.67 -11.04
C TYR A 103 -11.13 -1.93 -11.34
N ARG A 104 -11.87 -2.44 -10.34
CA ARG A 104 -12.81 -3.55 -10.53
C ARG A 104 -14.23 -3.04 -10.69
N THR A 105 -14.82 -3.36 -11.84
CA THR A 105 -16.21 -3.00 -12.15
C THR A 105 -17.19 -3.72 -11.23
N SER A 106 -18.42 -3.24 -11.16
CA SER A 106 -19.51 -3.91 -10.41
C SER A 106 -19.80 -5.35 -10.87
N THR A 107 -19.35 -5.72 -12.08
CA THR A 107 -19.45 -7.08 -12.62
C THR A 107 -18.21 -7.94 -12.40
N GLY A 108 -17.20 -7.41 -11.71
CA GLY A 108 -15.95 -8.12 -11.45
C GLY A 108 -14.91 -8.06 -12.57
N VAL A 109 -15.19 -7.35 -13.67
CA VAL A 109 -14.22 -7.14 -14.77
C VAL A 109 -13.09 -6.25 -14.28
N HIS A 110 -11.86 -6.68 -14.56
CA HIS A 110 -10.62 -5.95 -14.30
C HIS A 110 -10.37 -4.89 -15.36
N ILE A 111 -10.11 -3.66 -14.92
CA ILE A 111 -9.77 -2.53 -15.76
C ILE A 111 -8.36 -2.04 -15.40
N TYR A 112 -7.44 -2.25 -16.33
CA TYR A 112 -6.04 -1.90 -16.22
C TYR A 112 -5.80 -0.45 -16.65
N ASN A 113 -4.84 0.21 -16.01
CA ASN A 113 -4.44 1.56 -16.38
C ASN A 113 -3.77 1.57 -17.78
N PRO A 114 -4.27 2.35 -18.75
CA PRO A 114 -3.69 2.38 -20.09
C PRO A 114 -2.22 2.82 -20.14
N HIS A 115 -1.87 3.83 -19.35
CA HIS A 115 -0.52 4.39 -19.36
C HIS A 115 0.50 3.37 -18.83
N SER A 116 0.17 2.67 -17.73
CA SER A 116 1.06 1.64 -17.17
C SER A 116 1.25 0.46 -18.11
N VAL A 117 0.17 -0.02 -18.72
CA VAL A 117 0.21 -1.12 -19.69
C VAL A 117 1.01 -0.74 -20.94
N ILE A 118 0.73 0.41 -21.55
CA ILE A 118 1.43 0.85 -22.77
C ILE A 118 2.92 1.05 -22.48
N SER A 119 3.25 1.66 -21.34
CA SER A 119 4.65 1.88 -20.95
C SER A 119 5.40 0.57 -20.74
N TYR A 120 4.75 -0.44 -20.13
CA TYR A 120 5.30 -1.79 -20.04
C TYR A 120 5.51 -2.41 -21.43
N LEU A 121 4.52 -2.38 -22.31
CA LEU A 121 4.61 -2.99 -23.65
C LEU A 121 5.68 -2.33 -24.55
N ASP A 122 6.01 -1.07 -24.29
CA ASP A 122 7.06 -0.31 -24.97
C ASP A 122 8.46 -0.60 -24.42
N LYS A 123 8.60 -0.62 -23.08
CA LYS A 123 9.91 -0.74 -22.40
C LYS A 123 10.30 -2.15 -22.00
N ASP A 124 9.34 -3.07 -21.97
CA ASP A 124 9.47 -4.42 -21.41
C ASP A 124 9.95 -4.45 -19.95
N GLU A 125 9.53 -3.45 -19.17
CA GLU A 125 9.94 -3.28 -17.77
C GLU A 125 8.72 -2.94 -16.90
N ILE A 126 8.61 -3.61 -15.76
CA ILE A 126 7.63 -3.28 -14.73
C ILE A 126 8.16 -2.10 -13.91
N ASP A 127 7.45 -0.98 -13.97
CA ASP A 127 7.74 0.22 -13.19
C ASP A 127 6.43 0.97 -12.83
N ASN A 128 6.58 1.98 -12.00
CA ASN A 128 5.58 2.88 -11.45
C ASN A 128 5.19 4.00 -12.44
N TYR A 129 4.66 3.64 -13.61
CA TYR A 129 4.35 4.55 -14.70
C TYR A 129 3.23 5.55 -14.43
N TRP A 130 2.08 5.11 -13.90
CA TRP A 130 0.92 5.96 -13.65
C TRP A 130 1.21 6.97 -12.54
N ILE A 131 1.85 6.52 -11.45
CA ILE A 131 2.10 7.39 -10.29
C ILE A 131 3.10 8.50 -10.62
N ASN A 132 4.02 8.25 -11.55
CA ASN A 132 4.98 9.25 -12.03
C ASN A 132 4.37 10.30 -12.98
N SER A 133 3.12 10.10 -13.44
CA SER A 133 2.48 10.97 -14.43
C SER A 133 1.69 12.15 -13.86
N GLY A 134 1.44 12.19 -12.54
CA GLY A 134 0.54 13.16 -11.91
C GLY A 134 1.03 13.72 -10.57
N SER A 135 0.53 14.90 -10.20
CA SER A 135 0.80 15.51 -8.89
C SER A 135 -0.28 15.11 -7.89
N THR A 136 0.12 14.53 -6.76
CA THR A 136 -0.79 14.13 -5.67
C THR A 136 -0.82 15.09 -4.48
N LYS A 137 -0.29 16.32 -4.65
CA LYS A 137 -0.10 17.30 -3.57
C LYS A 137 -1.37 17.56 -2.76
N THR A 138 -2.51 17.78 -3.42
CA THR A 138 -3.79 18.03 -2.75
C THR A 138 -4.24 16.84 -1.90
N LEU A 139 -4.05 15.61 -2.38
CA LEU A 139 -4.37 14.41 -1.60
C LEU A 139 -3.50 14.31 -0.35
N VAL A 140 -2.20 14.60 -0.47
CA VAL A 140 -1.29 14.60 0.69
C VAL A 140 -1.67 15.67 1.70
N GLU A 141 -2.01 16.88 1.24
CA GLU A 141 -2.49 17.95 2.12
C GLU A 141 -3.79 17.55 2.86
N ILE A 142 -4.70 16.86 2.19
CA ILE A 142 -5.92 16.30 2.80
C ILE A 142 -5.55 15.24 3.85
N LEU A 143 -4.65 14.30 3.53
CA LEU A 143 -4.20 13.25 4.45
C LEU A 143 -3.52 13.83 5.71
N LYS A 144 -2.74 14.91 5.56
CA LYS A 144 -2.12 15.62 6.69
C LYS A 144 -3.16 16.18 7.67
N LYS A 145 -4.35 16.57 7.20
CA LYS A 145 -5.46 17.12 8.01
C LYS A 145 -6.31 16.05 8.71
N CYS A 146 -6.15 14.77 8.38
CA CYS A 146 -6.96 13.70 8.95
C CYS A 146 -6.67 13.48 10.44
N GLY A 147 -7.72 13.14 11.21
CA GLY A 147 -7.58 12.73 12.60
C GLY A 147 -6.95 11.33 12.75
N SER A 148 -6.45 11.00 13.95
CA SER A 148 -5.79 9.71 14.24
C SER A 148 -6.63 8.50 13.84
N GLY A 149 -7.91 8.45 14.22
CA GLY A 149 -8.76 7.29 13.87
C GLY A 149 -8.98 7.07 12.36
N VAL A 150 -8.80 8.10 11.52
CA VAL A 150 -8.80 7.92 10.05
C VAL A 150 -7.47 7.33 9.60
N LYS A 151 -6.34 7.82 10.16
CA LYS A 151 -5.00 7.32 9.87
C LYS A 151 -4.86 5.84 10.24
N ASP A 152 -5.30 5.44 11.44
CA ASP A 152 -5.26 4.04 11.90
C ASP A 152 -5.98 3.09 10.93
N ARG A 153 -7.12 3.53 10.35
CA ARG A 153 -7.87 2.73 9.37
C ARG A 153 -7.11 2.60 8.05
N LEU A 154 -6.52 3.69 7.57
CA LEU A 154 -5.71 3.69 6.34
C LEU A 154 -4.39 2.92 6.52
N GLU A 155 -3.86 2.83 7.72
CA GLU A 155 -2.68 2.01 8.02
C GLU A 155 -3.02 0.52 7.87
N ASN A 156 -4.17 0.09 8.39
CA ASN A 156 -4.61 -1.32 8.32
C ASN A 156 -4.79 -1.83 6.87
N ILE A 157 -5.28 -0.99 5.95
CA ILE A 157 -5.50 -1.42 4.55
C ILE A 157 -4.18 -1.57 3.78
N ILE A 158 -3.17 -0.75 4.09
CA ILE A 158 -1.84 -0.86 3.48
C ILE A 158 -1.18 -2.16 3.93
N HIS A 159 -1.29 -2.43 5.23
CA HIS A 159 -0.76 -3.64 5.84
C HIS A 159 -1.36 -4.91 5.22
N SER A 160 -2.65 -4.88 4.91
CA SER A 160 -3.34 -5.95 4.20
C SER A 160 -2.82 -6.18 2.78
N HIS A 161 -2.50 -5.12 2.02
CA HIS A 161 -2.05 -5.26 0.65
C HIS A 161 -0.66 -5.93 0.58
N SER A 162 0.21 -5.63 1.55
CA SER A 162 1.54 -6.24 1.67
C SER A 162 1.53 -7.77 1.86
N PHE A 163 0.39 -8.37 2.25
CA PHE A 163 0.26 -9.81 2.46
C PHE A 163 -0.27 -10.59 1.26
N CYS A 164 -0.78 -9.92 0.23
CA CYS A 164 -1.33 -10.58 -0.96
C CYS A 164 -0.20 -11.14 -1.84
N LYS A 165 0.13 -12.40 -1.54
CA LYS A 165 1.23 -13.24 -2.05
C LYS A 165 1.37 -13.21 -3.58
N ASP A 166 0.35 -13.67 -4.29
CA ASP A 166 0.41 -14.05 -5.72
C ASP A 166 -1.00 -14.05 -6.34
N LYS A 167 -1.94 -13.39 -5.68
CA LYS A 167 -3.35 -13.41 -6.02
C LYS A 167 -3.88 -11.99 -6.02
N ASP A 168 -4.91 -11.80 -6.81
CA ASP A 168 -5.69 -10.58 -6.81
C ASP A 168 -6.16 -10.27 -5.36
N VAL A 169 -5.83 -9.07 -4.89
CA VAL A 169 -6.14 -8.62 -3.50
C VAL A 169 -7.64 -8.65 -3.28
N VAL A 170 -8.40 -8.27 -4.29
CA VAL A 170 -9.86 -8.19 -4.23
C VAL A 170 -10.49 -9.59 -4.08
N GLU A 171 -9.94 -10.61 -4.75
CA GLU A 171 -10.38 -12.00 -4.62
C GLU A 171 -10.00 -12.64 -3.28
N SER A 172 -8.95 -12.12 -2.65
CA SER A 172 -8.46 -12.64 -1.37
C SER A 172 -9.29 -12.16 -0.17
N VAL A 173 -10.07 -11.09 -0.34
CA VAL A 173 -10.96 -10.55 0.71
C VAL A 173 -11.97 -11.62 1.15
N GLY A 174 -11.99 -11.93 2.44
CA GLY A 174 -12.91 -12.92 3.04
C GLY A 174 -12.48 -14.38 2.84
N GLN A 175 -11.42 -14.63 2.07
CA GLN A 175 -10.76 -15.95 1.96
C GLN A 175 -9.48 -16.00 2.79
N ASP A 176 -8.76 -14.88 2.89
CA ASP A 176 -7.55 -14.72 3.67
C ASP A 176 -7.81 -13.69 4.78
N GLU A 177 -7.73 -14.13 6.04
CA GLU A 177 -7.95 -13.28 7.22
C GLU A 177 -6.90 -12.17 7.37
N SER A 178 -5.75 -12.27 6.68
CA SER A 178 -4.74 -11.22 6.64
C SER A 178 -5.12 -10.06 5.70
N VAL A 179 -6.15 -10.25 4.87
CA VAL A 179 -6.62 -9.23 3.92
C VAL A 179 -7.78 -8.43 4.53
N VAL A 180 -7.49 -7.16 4.82
CA VAL A 180 -8.38 -6.19 5.45
C VAL A 180 -8.95 -5.25 4.40
N SER A 181 -10.27 -5.18 4.33
CA SER A 181 -11.00 -4.17 3.55
C SER A 181 -11.49 -3.02 4.43
N LEU A 182 -11.63 -1.83 3.87
CA LEU A 182 -12.33 -0.72 4.52
C LEU A 182 -13.82 -0.77 4.21
N ASP A 183 -14.65 -0.91 5.25
CA ASP A 183 -16.10 -0.71 5.13
C ASP A 183 -16.43 0.79 5.19
N VAL A 184 -17.02 1.32 4.11
CA VAL A 184 -17.32 2.76 3.98
C VAL A 184 -18.72 2.99 3.42
N GLU A 185 -19.22 4.20 3.64
CA GLU A 185 -20.35 4.73 2.90
C GLU A 185 -19.83 5.66 1.80
N LEU A 186 -20.00 5.27 0.52
CA LEU A 186 -19.59 6.13 -0.59
C LEU A 186 -20.53 7.34 -0.66
N MET A 187 -19.96 8.53 -0.88
CA MET A 187 -20.71 9.78 -0.95
C MET A 187 -20.97 10.17 -2.41
N PRO A 188 -22.20 10.01 -2.95
CA PRO A 188 -22.48 10.24 -4.37
C PRO A 188 -22.27 11.69 -4.83
N TYR A 189 -22.28 12.64 -3.89
CA TYR A 189 -22.18 14.08 -4.15
C TYR A 189 -21.06 14.73 -3.33
N LEU A 190 -19.94 14.02 -3.15
CA LEU A 190 -18.77 14.56 -2.46
C LEU A 190 -18.27 15.85 -3.12
N ARG A 191 -18.03 16.89 -2.32
CA ARG A 191 -17.40 18.15 -2.76
C ARG A 191 -16.04 18.31 -2.11
N TYR A 192 -15.13 19.02 -2.78
CA TYR A 192 -13.81 19.31 -2.22
C TYR A 192 -13.89 20.09 -0.90
N ASN A 193 -14.87 20.99 -0.74
CA ASN A 193 -15.08 21.70 0.52
C ASN A 193 -15.45 20.77 1.68
N ASP A 194 -16.05 19.60 1.40
CA ASP A 194 -16.34 18.59 2.43
C ASP A 194 -15.03 17.90 2.93
N LEU A 195 -13.89 18.18 2.30
CA LEU A 195 -12.55 17.69 2.66
C LEU A 195 -11.67 18.78 3.30
N ASP A 196 -12.12 20.03 3.36
CA ASP A 196 -11.28 21.14 3.82
C ASP A 196 -11.08 21.16 5.35
N THR A 197 -12.08 20.69 6.10
CA THR A 197 -12.10 20.70 7.58
C THR A 197 -12.13 19.27 8.14
N LYS A 198 -10.96 18.75 8.55
CA LYS A 198 -10.79 17.42 9.18
C LYS A 198 -11.61 16.32 8.48
N PRO A 199 -11.16 15.85 7.30
CA PRO A 199 -11.93 14.93 6.48
C PRO A 199 -12.32 13.67 7.25
N GLU A 200 -13.60 13.31 7.19
CA GLU A 200 -14.08 12.03 7.68
C GLU A 200 -13.64 10.90 6.73
N ILE A 201 -13.57 9.68 7.27
CA ILE A 201 -13.12 8.49 6.53
C ILE A 201 -13.95 8.24 5.27
N ASN A 202 -15.27 8.45 5.32
CA ASN A 202 -16.16 8.21 4.17
C ASN A 202 -15.88 9.18 3.02
N SER A 203 -15.71 10.48 3.32
CA SER A 203 -15.37 11.51 2.35
C SER A 203 -14.02 11.22 1.68
N LEU A 204 -13.02 10.89 2.49
CA LEU A 204 -11.68 10.58 2.01
C LEU A 204 -11.65 9.31 1.14
N CYS A 205 -12.24 8.22 1.64
CA CYS A 205 -12.30 6.96 0.89
C CYS A 205 -13.09 7.09 -0.40
N THR A 206 -14.16 7.91 -0.41
CA THR A 206 -14.89 8.23 -1.63
C THR A 206 -13.99 8.91 -2.66
N LEU A 207 -13.21 9.93 -2.25
CA LEU A 207 -12.25 10.58 -3.14
C LEU A 207 -11.21 9.60 -3.67
N LEU A 208 -10.59 8.81 -2.79
CA LEU A 208 -9.55 7.85 -3.14
C LEU A 208 -10.06 6.78 -4.12
N TYR A 209 -11.27 6.28 -3.90
CA TYR A 209 -11.92 5.32 -4.77
C TYR A 209 -12.17 5.88 -6.17
N TYR A 210 -12.78 7.06 -6.27
CA TYR A 210 -13.05 7.70 -7.57
C TYR A 210 -11.78 8.18 -8.29
N SER A 211 -10.70 8.38 -7.54
CA SER A 211 -9.39 8.76 -8.08
C SER A 211 -8.52 7.53 -8.45
N GLY A 212 -9.02 6.31 -8.23
CA GLY A 212 -8.32 5.06 -8.56
C GLY A 212 -7.30 4.57 -7.53
N TYR A 213 -7.19 5.21 -6.37
CA TYR A 213 -6.30 4.80 -5.27
C TYR A 213 -6.89 3.70 -4.38
N LEU A 214 -8.20 3.48 -4.47
CA LEU A 214 -8.90 2.35 -3.89
C LEU A 214 -9.82 1.74 -4.93
N THR A 215 -10.08 0.45 -4.80
CA THR A 215 -11.08 -0.26 -5.62
C THR A 215 -12.05 -1.05 -4.77
N MET A 216 -13.20 -1.36 -5.34
CA MET A 216 -14.30 -2.02 -4.66
C MET A 216 -14.22 -3.53 -4.79
N VAL A 217 -14.58 -4.25 -3.72
CA VAL A 217 -14.75 -5.70 -3.74
C VAL A 217 -16.10 -6.04 -4.40
N PRO A 218 -16.13 -6.82 -5.50
CA PRO A 218 -17.37 -7.21 -6.15
C PRO A 218 -18.34 -7.87 -5.17
N GLY A 219 -19.63 -7.52 -5.29
CA GLY A 219 -20.67 -8.02 -4.39
C GLY A 219 -20.75 -7.31 -3.04
N SER A 220 -19.89 -6.32 -2.75
CA SER A 220 -20.02 -5.52 -1.52
C SER A 220 -21.25 -4.60 -1.51
N LEU A 221 -21.85 -4.33 -2.67
CA LEU A 221 -23.07 -3.53 -2.77
C LEU A 221 -24.30 -4.39 -2.52
N VAL A 222 -25.14 -3.98 -1.57
CA VAL A 222 -26.47 -4.55 -1.36
C VAL A 222 -27.52 -3.64 -1.97
N GLY A 223 -28.03 -4.01 -3.15
CA GLY A 223 -28.99 -3.21 -3.92
C GLY A 223 -28.37 -1.92 -4.46
N HIS A 224 -29.08 -0.79 -4.33
CA HIS A 224 -28.58 0.55 -4.68
C HIS A 224 -27.90 1.26 -3.49
N THR A 225 -27.73 0.57 -2.36
CA THR A 225 -27.23 1.18 -1.13
C THR A 225 -25.71 1.29 -1.21
N VAL A 226 -25.19 2.51 -1.21
CA VAL A 226 -23.75 2.83 -1.14
C VAL A 226 -23.16 2.64 0.27
N LYS A 227 -23.83 1.89 1.14
CA LYS A 227 -23.45 1.63 2.53
C LYS A 227 -22.69 0.31 2.65
N ASN A 228 -21.71 0.27 3.54
CA ASN A 228 -20.85 -0.89 3.81
C ASN A 228 -20.12 -1.41 2.56
N VAL A 229 -19.71 -0.49 1.69
CA VAL A 229 -18.87 -0.81 0.54
C VAL A 229 -17.49 -1.19 1.04
N LYS A 230 -16.98 -2.34 0.59
CA LYS A 230 -15.64 -2.81 0.93
C LYS A 230 -14.65 -2.30 -0.09
N LEU A 231 -13.69 -1.52 0.37
CA LEU A 231 -12.61 -0.97 -0.44
C LEU A 231 -11.26 -1.61 -0.07
N VAL A 232 -10.38 -1.75 -1.07
CA VAL A 232 -9.00 -2.24 -0.96
C VAL A 232 -8.06 -1.45 -1.87
N ILE A 233 -6.75 -1.52 -1.63
CA ILE A 233 -5.74 -1.01 -2.56
C ILE A 233 -5.69 -1.95 -3.78
N PRO A 234 -5.83 -1.45 -5.02
CA PRO A 234 -6.07 -2.28 -6.20
C PRO A 234 -4.86 -3.13 -6.62
N ASN A 235 -3.67 -2.55 -6.59
CA ASN A 235 -2.44 -3.18 -7.08
C ASN A 235 -1.20 -2.58 -6.42
N ARG A 236 -0.04 -3.14 -6.79
CA ARG A 236 1.26 -2.77 -6.23
C ARG A 236 1.73 -1.38 -6.64
N GLU A 237 1.46 -0.95 -7.87
CA GLU A 237 1.79 0.41 -8.32
C GLU A 237 1.09 1.46 -7.45
N VAL A 238 -0.20 1.25 -7.16
CA VAL A 238 -0.99 2.13 -6.30
C VAL A 238 -0.54 2.02 -4.84
N ALA A 239 -0.23 0.81 -4.35
CA ALA A 239 0.33 0.62 -3.00
C ALA A 239 1.64 1.40 -2.80
N CYS A 240 2.49 1.47 -3.84
CA CYS A 240 3.70 2.26 -3.83
C CYS A 240 3.39 3.75 -3.57
N GLN A 241 2.39 4.32 -4.25
CA GLN A 241 1.99 5.71 -4.03
C GLN A 241 1.46 5.98 -2.63
N TRP A 242 0.70 5.05 -2.05
CA TRP A 242 0.22 5.16 -0.67
C TRP A 242 1.36 5.33 0.33
N ILE A 243 2.46 4.62 0.11
CA ILE A 243 3.60 4.66 1.03
C ILE A 243 4.39 5.94 0.84
N LEU A 244 4.58 6.40 -0.41
CA LEU A 244 5.17 7.72 -0.66
C LEU A 244 4.39 8.83 0.07
N TRP A 245 3.05 8.74 0.11
CA TRP A 245 2.24 9.66 0.89
C TRP A 245 2.46 9.54 2.39
N ILE A 246 2.60 8.32 2.93
CA ILE A 246 2.95 8.14 4.35
C ILE A 246 4.24 8.87 4.66
N PHE A 247 5.32 8.62 3.89
CA PHE A 247 6.61 9.29 4.08
C PHE A 247 6.48 10.82 4.05
N GLU A 248 5.70 11.35 3.11
CA GLU A 248 5.47 12.79 3.00
C GLU A 248 4.61 13.35 4.14
N VAL A 249 3.63 12.60 4.64
CA VAL A 249 2.77 12.98 5.77
C VAL A 249 3.57 13.04 7.07
N ILE A 250 4.46 12.07 7.29
CA ILE A 250 5.29 11.98 8.50
C ILE A 250 6.57 12.81 8.43
N GLY A 251 6.86 13.42 7.26
CA GLY A 251 8.00 14.31 7.07
C GLY A 251 9.34 13.58 6.96
N MET A 252 9.35 12.33 6.47
CA MET A 252 10.56 11.54 6.31
C MET A 252 10.99 11.38 4.86
N GLU A 253 12.30 11.33 4.65
CA GLU A 253 12.89 11.18 3.33
C GLU A 253 12.97 9.71 2.92
N TYR A 254 12.19 9.34 1.91
CA TYR A 254 12.15 7.97 1.38
C TYR A 254 13.56 7.43 1.06
N ALA A 255 14.41 8.21 0.37
CA ALA A 255 15.74 7.76 -0.05
C ALA A 255 16.66 7.36 1.12
N LYS A 256 16.65 8.13 2.22
CA LYS A 256 17.43 7.83 3.43
C LYS A 256 16.95 6.53 4.08
N THR A 257 15.64 6.34 4.16
CA THR A 257 15.04 5.12 4.67
C THR A 257 15.36 3.91 3.79
N ASN A 258 15.29 4.10 2.47
CA ASN A 258 15.56 3.11 1.44
C ASN A 258 16.97 2.52 1.59
N GLU A 259 17.98 3.37 1.78
CA GLU A 259 19.37 2.96 1.98
C GLU A 259 19.55 2.04 3.21
N ILE A 260 18.84 2.33 4.30
CA ILE A 260 18.93 1.56 5.55
C ILE A 260 18.37 0.15 5.34
N TYR A 261 17.19 0.01 4.73
CA TYR A 261 16.61 -1.31 4.50
C TYR A 261 17.39 -2.15 3.48
N GLU A 262 17.91 -1.52 2.42
CA GLU A 262 18.78 -2.19 1.44
C GLU A 262 20.01 -2.84 2.03
N SER A 263 20.56 -2.22 3.07
CA SER A 263 21.76 -2.75 3.70
C SER A 263 21.54 -4.18 4.19
N LEU A 264 20.32 -4.55 4.63
CA LEU A 264 20.02 -5.92 5.03
C LEU A 264 19.99 -6.89 3.85
N PHE A 265 19.40 -6.51 2.71
CA PHE A 265 19.41 -7.36 1.51
C PHE A 265 20.81 -7.52 0.93
N LYS A 266 21.67 -6.51 1.09
CA LYS A 266 23.10 -6.54 0.77
C LYS A 266 23.95 -7.22 1.86
N LYS A 267 23.34 -7.68 2.96
CA LYS A 267 23.99 -8.29 4.14
C LYS A 267 24.98 -7.36 4.85
N ASP A 268 24.88 -6.05 4.60
CA ASP A 268 25.57 -5.00 5.34
C ASP A 268 24.81 -4.69 6.64
N ILE A 269 24.83 -5.67 7.55
CA ILE A 269 24.22 -5.57 8.89
C ILE A 269 24.84 -4.45 9.74
N ALA A 270 26.07 -4.03 9.44
CA ALA A 270 26.73 -2.94 10.15
C ALA A 270 26.06 -1.59 9.87
N THR A 271 25.77 -1.31 8.59
CA THR A 271 25.01 -0.10 8.21
C THR A 271 23.62 -0.10 8.85
N PHE A 272 22.90 -1.23 8.82
CA PHE A 272 21.59 -1.32 9.45
C PHE A 272 21.63 -1.05 10.96
N CYS A 273 22.46 -1.79 11.69
CA CYS A 273 22.57 -1.68 13.16
C CYS A 273 22.96 -0.28 13.64
N ASN A 274 23.70 0.48 12.84
CA ASN A 274 24.16 1.82 13.18
C ASN A 274 23.17 2.93 12.76
N LYS A 275 22.46 2.78 11.64
CA LYS A 275 21.55 3.82 11.13
C LYS A 275 20.10 3.66 11.62
N PHE A 276 19.63 2.43 11.85
CA PHE A 276 18.25 2.17 12.26
C PHE A 276 17.85 2.86 13.58
N PRO A 277 18.68 2.87 14.64
CA PRO A 277 18.32 3.57 15.89
C PRO A 277 17.99 5.05 15.71
N SER A 278 18.75 5.76 14.87
CA SER A 278 18.50 7.18 14.56
C SER A 278 17.22 7.36 13.77
N LEU A 279 16.96 6.49 12.78
CA LEU A 279 15.71 6.49 12.02
C LEU A 279 14.50 6.28 12.94
N TYR A 280 14.57 5.29 13.84
CA TYR A 280 13.52 5.04 14.83
C TYR A 280 13.24 6.27 15.70
N MET A 281 14.28 6.93 16.21
CA MET A 281 14.13 8.13 17.02
C MET A 281 13.47 9.30 16.27
N GLU A 282 13.84 9.51 15.00
CA GLU A 282 13.22 10.51 14.12
C GLU A 282 11.73 10.22 13.93
N VAL A 283 11.37 8.98 13.56
CA VAL A 283 9.98 8.53 13.38
C VAL A 283 9.16 8.77 14.63
N VAL A 284 9.59 8.22 15.78
CA VAL A 284 8.83 8.28 17.03
C VAL A 284 8.67 9.73 17.52
N SER A 285 9.61 10.60 17.17
CA SER A 285 9.51 12.03 17.51
C SER A 285 8.50 12.79 16.66
N CYS A 286 8.25 12.38 15.41
CA CYS A 286 7.19 12.99 14.58
C CYS A 286 5.77 12.73 15.13
N PHE A 287 5.58 11.68 15.91
CA PHE A 287 4.25 11.24 16.34
C PHE A 287 3.81 11.71 17.73
N ASP A 288 4.63 12.51 18.44
CA ASP A 288 4.37 13.01 19.81
C ASP A 288 3.50 12.03 20.61
N ILE A 289 4.06 10.87 20.97
CA ILE A 289 3.36 9.80 21.70
C ILE A 289 3.09 10.26 23.14
N ALA A 290 2.21 11.23 23.29
CA ALA A 290 1.89 11.87 24.56
C ALA A 290 0.65 11.28 25.23
N ASP A 291 -0.21 10.52 24.54
CA ASP A 291 -1.57 10.25 25.10
C ASP A 291 -2.19 8.86 24.90
N LEU A 292 -1.46 7.84 24.42
CA LEU A 292 -2.04 6.50 24.27
C LEU A 292 -1.20 5.40 24.94
N LYS A 293 -1.90 4.52 25.66
CA LYS A 293 -1.37 3.44 26.52
C LYS A 293 -0.14 2.75 25.91
N ARG A 294 1.02 2.94 26.55
CA ARG A 294 2.41 2.53 26.19
C ARG A 294 2.67 1.04 25.90
N GLY A 295 1.64 0.19 25.75
CA GLY A 295 1.81 -1.28 25.72
C GLY A 295 1.89 -1.92 24.33
N LYS A 296 1.08 -1.45 23.36
CA LYS A 296 0.88 -2.11 22.06
C LYS A 296 1.40 -1.33 20.83
N LEU A 297 1.79 -0.06 21.02
CA LEU A 297 2.12 0.84 19.90
C LEU A 297 3.47 0.55 19.24
N TYR A 298 4.46 0.05 19.98
CA TYR A 298 5.79 -0.23 19.43
C TYR A 298 5.75 -1.27 18.31
N GLU A 299 4.97 -2.34 18.49
CA GLU A 299 4.73 -3.35 17.45
C GLU A 299 3.93 -2.74 16.29
N THR A 300 2.83 -2.02 16.54
CA THR A 300 1.99 -1.45 15.47
C THR A 300 2.74 -0.48 14.55
N TRP A 301 3.57 0.41 15.11
CA TRP A 301 4.39 1.33 14.32
C TRP A 301 5.48 0.62 13.51
N TYR A 302 6.12 -0.38 14.11
CA TYR A 302 7.12 -1.20 13.42
C TYR A 302 6.48 -1.94 12.25
N HIS A 303 5.32 -2.54 12.47
CA HIS A 303 4.54 -3.24 11.46
C HIS A 303 4.24 -2.33 10.25
N ILE A 304 3.80 -1.10 10.47
CA ILE A 304 3.46 -0.16 9.39
C ILE A 304 4.70 0.30 8.61
N PHE A 305 5.76 0.68 9.32
CA PHE A 305 6.92 1.30 8.69
C PHE A 305 7.87 0.28 8.06
N VAL A 306 8.09 -0.84 8.75
CA VAL A 306 8.99 -1.90 8.29
C VAL A 306 8.29 -2.78 7.25
N LEU A 307 7.06 -3.23 7.46
CA LEU A 307 6.37 -4.02 6.42
C LEU A 307 5.98 -3.16 5.22
N GLY A 308 5.64 -1.87 5.43
CA GLY A 308 5.39 -0.92 4.34
C GLY A 308 6.65 -0.70 3.49
N ALA A 309 7.79 -0.37 4.10
CA ALA A 309 9.04 -0.15 3.36
C ALA A 309 9.58 -1.44 2.70
N LEU A 310 9.46 -2.60 3.38
CA LEU A 310 9.96 -3.88 2.87
C LEU A 310 9.07 -4.49 1.78
N ALA A 311 7.75 -4.35 1.87
CA ALA A 311 6.82 -4.82 0.83
C ALA A 311 7.02 -4.06 -0.50
N MET A 312 7.50 -2.81 -0.47
CA MET A 312 7.82 -2.05 -1.68
C MET A 312 9.17 -2.42 -2.27
N TYR A 313 10.20 -2.57 -1.43
CA TYR A 313 11.57 -2.74 -1.91
C TYR A 313 11.68 -3.96 -2.84
N HIS A 314 10.85 -4.94 -2.58
CA HIS A 314 10.96 -6.25 -3.18
C HIS A 314 9.61 -6.87 -3.55
N GLY A 315 8.54 -6.09 -3.72
CA GLY A 315 7.17 -6.64 -3.79
C GLY A 315 6.96 -7.86 -4.71
N VAL A 316 7.61 -7.93 -5.89
CA VAL A 316 7.63 -9.13 -6.79
C VAL A 316 8.63 -10.18 -6.40
N GLU A 317 9.68 -9.76 -5.75
CA GLU A 317 10.84 -10.56 -5.51
C GLU A 317 10.74 -11.30 -4.17
N TYR A 318 10.02 -10.73 -3.19
CA TYR A 318 9.94 -11.21 -1.82
C TYR A 318 8.52 -11.11 -1.26
N ARG A 319 8.21 -12.07 -0.40
CA ARG A 319 7.03 -12.16 0.43
C ARG A 319 7.36 -11.68 1.83
N VAL A 320 6.45 -10.89 2.39
CA VAL A 320 6.50 -10.48 3.79
C VAL A 320 5.46 -11.28 4.60
N GLU A 321 5.87 -11.86 5.72
CA GLU A 321 5.02 -12.58 6.67
C GLU A 321 5.18 -11.94 8.05
N SER A 322 4.09 -11.55 8.69
CA SER A 322 4.11 -11.01 10.05
C SER A 322 3.10 -11.78 10.90
N ASN A 323 3.48 -12.12 12.14
CA ASN A 323 2.68 -12.88 13.09
C ASN A 323 2.08 -14.20 12.54
N ARG A 324 2.69 -14.76 11.50
CA ARG A 324 2.26 -16.02 10.87
C ARG A 324 3.03 -17.19 11.47
N GLU A 325 2.38 -18.33 11.63
CA GLU A 325 3.02 -19.50 12.22
C GLU A 325 4.24 -19.98 11.43
N ALA A 326 5.36 -20.13 12.13
CA ALA A 326 6.61 -20.72 11.63
C ALA A 326 7.30 -21.48 12.76
N GLY A 327 7.76 -22.70 12.47
CA GLY A 327 8.27 -23.60 13.50
C GLY A 327 7.25 -23.84 14.60
N VAL A 328 7.61 -23.55 15.85
CA VAL A 328 6.73 -23.70 17.03
C VAL A 328 6.24 -22.36 17.59
N GLY A 329 6.33 -21.29 16.81
CA GLY A 329 5.94 -19.94 17.23
C GLY A 329 5.45 -19.08 16.06
N ARG A 330 5.49 -17.77 16.27
CA ARG A 330 5.12 -16.75 15.29
C ARG A 330 6.23 -15.69 15.32
N PRO A 331 7.14 -15.66 14.33
CA PRO A 331 8.08 -14.57 14.21
C PRO A 331 7.33 -13.25 14.04
N ASP A 332 7.90 -12.17 14.55
CA ASP A 332 7.30 -10.85 14.37
C ASP A 332 7.25 -10.50 12.88
N VAL A 333 8.36 -10.65 12.16
CA VAL A 333 8.44 -10.45 10.70
C VAL A 333 9.41 -11.42 10.03
N ARG A 334 9.02 -11.99 8.88
CA ARG A 334 9.91 -12.65 7.92
C ARG A 334 9.74 -12.06 6.53
N ILE A 335 10.85 -11.92 5.82
CA ILE A 335 10.91 -11.54 4.42
C ILE A 335 11.58 -12.69 3.66
N ILE A 336 10.87 -13.27 2.71
CA ILE A 336 11.27 -14.50 2.03
C ILE A 336 11.22 -14.27 0.53
N PRO A 337 12.32 -14.48 -0.22
CA PRO A 337 12.30 -14.29 -1.66
C PRO A 337 11.39 -15.33 -2.32
N ILE A 338 10.55 -14.89 -3.25
CA ILE A 338 9.62 -15.73 -4.02
C ILE A 338 10.12 -16.01 -5.44
N ILE A 339 11.08 -15.23 -5.94
CA ILE A 339 11.75 -15.49 -7.24
C ILE A 339 13.09 -16.18 -7.05
N GLN A 340 13.45 -17.06 -8.00
CA GLN A 340 14.62 -17.94 -7.91
C GLN A 340 15.97 -17.21 -7.88
N ASN A 341 16.07 -16.01 -8.45
CA ASN A 341 17.31 -15.24 -8.53
C ASN A 341 17.64 -14.44 -7.24
N LYS A 342 16.76 -14.45 -6.24
CA LYS A 342 16.99 -13.80 -4.93
C LYS A 342 17.13 -14.85 -3.85
N THR A 343 18.24 -14.82 -3.12
CA THR A 343 18.63 -15.94 -2.23
C THR A 343 18.71 -15.57 -0.74
N VAL A 344 18.47 -14.30 -0.40
CA VAL A 344 18.57 -13.78 0.98
C VAL A 344 17.18 -13.75 1.58
N SER A 345 17.00 -14.28 2.79
CA SER A 345 15.79 -14.07 3.60
C SER A 345 16.15 -13.20 4.82
N ILE A 346 15.17 -12.47 5.36
CA ILE A 346 15.37 -11.62 6.55
C ILE A 346 14.34 -12.02 7.60
N THR A 347 14.74 -12.22 8.85
CA THR A 347 13.86 -12.54 9.97
C THR A 347 14.09 -11.56 11.09
N TYR A 348 13.02 -10.95 11.61
CA TYR A 348 13.06 -10.03 12.72
C TYR A 348 12.35 -10.59 13.94
N GLU A 349 12.86 -10.21 15.11
CA GLU A 349 12.20 -10.39 16.40
C GLU A 349 12.39 -9.14 17.27
N PHE A 350 11.32 -8.70 17.94
CA PHE A 350 11.28 -7.48 18.73
C PHE A 350 11.18 -7.76 20.22
N LYS A 351 11.75 -6.85 20.99
CA LYS A 351 11.61 -6.79 22.44
C LYS A 351 11.28 -5.37 22.87
N ARG A 352 10.45 -5.28 23.91
CA ARG A 352 10.31 -4.05 24.69
C ARG A 352 11.26 -4.16 25.86
N SER A 353 12.21 -3.24 25.94
CA SER A 353 13.14 -3.14 27.06
C SER A 353 12.54 -2.35 28.21
N ASP A 354 12.87 -2.76 29.43
CA ASP A 354 12.38 -2.11 30.65
C ASP A 354 13.09 -0.80 30.96
N ALA A 355 14.29 -0.58 30.41
CA ALA A 355 15.07 0.64 30.61
C ALA A 355 15.93 0.98 29.40
N VAL A 356 16.19 2.28 29.23
CA VAL A 356 17.20 2.82 28.31
C VAL A 356 18.59 2.60 28.91
N ASP A 357 19.03 1.34 28.91
CA ASP A 357 20.35 0.92 29.39
C ASP A 357 21.01 -0.01 28.36
N PHE A 358 22.29 0.22 28.09
CA PHE A 358 23.03 -0.52 27.07
C PHE A 358 23.06 -2.03 27.34
N HIS A 359 23.31 -2.44 28.59
CA HIS A 359 23.43 -3.87 28.92
C HIS A 359 22.08 -4.57 28.84
N ILE A 360 21.01 -3.91 29.32
CA ILE A 360 19.65 -4.45 29.28
C ILE A 360 19.19 -4.60 27.83
N MET A 361 19.26 -3.53 27.03
CA MET A 361 18.79 -3.57 25.64
C MET A 361 19.63 -4.53 24.78
N LYS A 362 20.94 -4.63 25.03
CA LYS A 362 21.80 -5.63 24.37
C LYS A 362 21.36 -7.05 24.72
N GLN A 363 21.10 -7.33 25.99
CA GLN A 363 20.59 -8.64 26.41
C GLN A 363 19.24 -8.95 25.74
N ASP A 364 18.32 -7.99 25.69
CA ASP A 364 17.03 -8.16 25.02
C ASP A 364 17.18 -8.50 23.53
N THR A 365 18.09 -7.84 22.81
CA THR A 365 18.36 -8.22 21.40
C THR A 365 19.01 -9.59 21.25
N THR A 366 19.80 -10.02 22.23
CA THR A 366 20.38 -11.37 22.26
C THR A 366 19.29 -12.42 22.47
N ASP A 367 18.36 -12.15 23.39
CA ASP A 367 17.20 -13.00 23.66
C ASP A 367 16.27 -13.08 22.45
N ALA A 368 16.10 -11.99 21.70
CA ALA A 368 15.39 -11.97 20.42
C ALA A 368 16.05 -12.89 19.38
N LEU A 369 17.37 -12.79 19.18
CA LEU A 369 18.08 -13.67 18.24
C LEU A 369 18.09 -15.14 18.68
N ASN A 370 18.10 -15.41 19.99
CA ASN A 370 17.96 -16.76 20.53
C ASN A 370 16.54 -17.29 20.31
N GLN A 371 15.51 -16.46 20.49
CA GLN A 371 14.13 -16.84 20.20
C GLN A 371 13.93 -17.26 18.73
N ILE A 372 14.56 -16.57 17.78
CA ILE A 372 14.54 -16.97 16.36
C ILE A 372 15.08 -18.39 16.17
N PHE A 373 16.17 -18.73 16.87
CA PHE A 373 16.75 -20.07 16.88
C PHE A 373 15.81 -21.06 17.59
N ASP A 374 15.49 -20.84 18.87
CA ASP A 374 14.74 -21.78 19.72
C ASP A 374 13.36 -22.14 19.16
N LYS A 375 12.69 -21.18 18.50
CA LYS A 375 11.38 -21.38 17.89
C LYS A 375 11.44 -21.98 16.48
N GLY A 376 12.63 -22.12 15.91
CA GLY A 376 12.84 -22.76 14.61
C GLY A 376 12.35 -21.92 13.43
N TYR A 377 12.48 -20.59 13.51
CA TYR A 377 11.98 -19.69 12.46
C TYR A 377 12.75 -19.77 11.13
N ARG A 378 13.90 -20.47 11.12
CA ARG A 378 14.69 -20.81 9.91
C ARG A 378 14.06 -21.91 9.06
N MET A 379 13.06 -22.62 9.58
CA MET A 379 12.42 -23.73 8.88
C MET A 379 11.42 -23.24 7.82
N SER A 380 11.11 -24.12 6.86
CA SER A 380 10.14 -23.89 5.79
C SER A 380 10.49 -22.73 4.85
N LEU A 381 11.79 -22.41 4.71
CA LEU A 381 12.29 -21.51 3.68
C LEU A 381 12.44 -22.24 2.34
N PRO A 382 12.18 -21.59 1.19
CA PRO A 382 12.40 -22.17 -0.13
C PRO A 382 13.84 -22.64 -0.38
N ASP A 383 14.01 -23.61 -1.28
CA ASP A 383 15.33 -24.21 -1.57
C ASP A 383 16.34 -23.26 -2.23
N HIS A 384 15.84 -22.23 -2.91
CA HIS A 384 16.68 -21.17 -3.49
C HIS A 384 17.18 -20.16 -2.46
N VAL A 385 16.63 -20.14 -1.24
CA VAL A 385 17.17 -19.33 -0.14
C VAL A 385 18.47 -19.97 0.35
N LYS A 386 19.57 -19.23 0.23
CA LYS A 386 20.92 -19.66 0.62
C LYS A 386 21.48 -18.90 1.81
N GLU A 387 20.91 -17.75 2.14
CA GLU A 387 21.39 -16.88 3.21
C GLU A 387 20.22 -16.31 4.02
N ILE A 388 20.43 -16.10 5.32
CA ILE A 388 19.45 -15.45 6.22
C ILE A 388 20.12 -14.29 6.92
N VAL A 389 19.43 -13.17 7.05
CA VAL A 389 19.78 -12.08 7.97
C VAL A 389 18.79 -12.09 9.12
N GLU A 390 19.26 -12.41 10.32
CA GLU A 390 18.45 -12.38 11.54
C GLU A 390 18.70 -11.08 12.28
N VAL A 391 17.63 -10.43 12.74
CA VAL A 391 17.69 -9.09 13.36
C VAL A 391 16.85 -9.09 14.64
N GLY A 392 17.51 -8.87 15.78
CA GLY A 392 16.87 -8.60 17.06
C GLY A 392 16.84 -7.10 17.33
N ILE A 393 15.67 -6.54 17.65
CA ILE A 393 15.54 -5.12 17.98
C ILE A 393 14.87 -4.95 19.33
N ALA A 394 15.52 -4.18 20.20
CA ALA A 394 15.03 -3.84 21.52
C ALA A 394 14.61 -2.37 21.54
N PHE A 395 13.37 -2.08 21.93
CA PHE A 395 12.78 -0.75 21.97
C PHE A 395 12.55 -0.30 23.41
N CYS A 396 12.96 0.93 23.74
CA CYS A 396 12.61 1.61 24.99
C CYS A 396 12.36 3.09 24.71
N ASP A 397 11.12 3.54 24.90
CA ASP A 397 10.69 4.90 24.57
C ASP A 397 11.11 5.31 23.14
N LYS A 398 12.00 6.31 23.02
CA LYS A 398 12.52 6.84 21.75
C LYS A 398 13.85 6.22 21.31
N VAL A 399 14.32 5.19 22.01
CA VAL A 399 15.60 4.52 21.75
C VAL A 399 15.36 3.11 21.24
N ALA A 400 16.17 2.71 20.26
CA ALA A 400 16.26 1.33 19.81
C ALA A 400 17.71 0.84 19.88
N PHE A 401 17.88 -0.43 20.20
CA PHE A 401 19.15 -1.16 20.10
C PHE A 401 18.96 -2.33 19.13
N VAL A 402 19.94 -2.58 18.27
CA VAL A 402 19.85 -3.60 17.22
C VAL A 402 21.03 -4.54 17.29
N SER A 403 20.76 -5.84 17.27
CA SER A 403 21.77 -6.88 17.01
C SER A 403 21.34 -7.68 15.79
N ALA A 404 22.28 -7.99 14.90
CA ALA A 404 21.99 -8.72 13.68
C ALA A 404 23.09 -9.73 13.36
N ARG A 405 22.72 -10.81 12.69
CA ARG A 405 23.66 -11.82 12.20
C ARG A 405 23.27 -12.35 10.83
N CYS A 406 24.28 -12.62 10.01
CA CYS A 406 24.10 -13.27 8.72
C CYS A 406 24.41 -14.76 8.87
N LEU A 407 23.60 -15.59 8.25
CA LEU A 407 23.77 -17.04 8.20
C LEU A 407 23.84 -17.52 6.77
N LYS A 408 24.60 -18.60 6.56
CA LYS A 408 24.70 -19.30 5.29
C LYS A 408 24.18 -20.72 5.43
N ARG A 409 23.44 -21.17 4.42
CA ARG A 409 22.90 -22.52 4.31
C ARG A 409 24.02 -23.51 3.98
N ASN A 410 24.09 -24.59 4.75
CA ASN A 410 25.11 -25.63 4.62
C ASN A 410 24.66 -26.83 3.78
N LYS A 411 23.35 -26.96 3.51
CA LYS A 411 22.76 -28.14 2.87
C LYS A 411 21.54 -27.78 2.01
N GLU A 412 21.33 -28.52 0.93
CA GLU A 412 20.13 -28.42 0.08
C GLU A 412 18.93 -29.22 0.61
N GLY A 413 17.72 -28.86 0.19
CA GLY A 413 16.48 -29.47 0.65
C GLY A 413 16.08 -29.02 2.06
N ILE A 414 15.06 -29.64 2.66
CA ILE A 414 14.49 -29.21 3.95
C ILE A 414 15.58 -29.05 5.02
N THR A 415 15.70 -27.83 5.55
CA THR A 415 16.69 -27.45 6.57
C THR A 415 16.08 -27.36 7.96
N THR A 416 16.86 -27.75 8.95
CA THR A 416 16.69 -27.45 10.37
C THR A 416 17.58 -26.27 10.77
N ASN A 417 17.53 -25.83 12.03
CA ASN A 417 18.36 -24.71 12.49
C ASN A 417 19.87 -24.98 12.38
N GLU A 418 20.29 -26.23 12.54
CA GLU A 418 21.70 -26.67 12.52
C GLU A 418 22.31 -26.62 11.12
N ASP A 419 21.47 -26.59 10.08
CA ASP A 419 21.91 -26.48 8.69
C ASP A 419 22.32 -25.05 8.30
N TRP A 420 22.37 -24.12 9.26
CA TRP A 420 22.72 -22.71 9.06
C TRP A 420 23.89 -22.30 9.96
N THR A 421 24.95 -21.78 9.35
CA THR A 421 26.12 -21.28 10.09
C THR A 421 26.17 -19.77 10.06
N VAL A 422 26.41 -19.16 11.23
CA VAL A 422 26.63 -17.72 11.36
C VAL A 422 27.96 -17.34 10.71
N VAL A 423 27.91 -16.39 9.77
CA VAL A 423 29.08 -15.90 9.02
C VAL A 423 29.52 -14.50 9.44
N SER A 424 28.62 -13.70 10.01
CA SER A 424 28.94 -12.37 10.53
C SER A 424 27.91 -11.90 11.55
N GLU A 425 28.35 -11.12 12.54
CA GLU A 425 27.49 -10.54 13.58
C GLU A 425 27.86 -9.08 13.86
N TRP A 426 26.84 -8.25 14.05
CA TRP A 426 26.97 -6.84 14.36
C TRP A 426 25.93 -6.38 15.38
N GLU A 427 26.25 -5.34 16.12
CA GLU A 427 25.34 -4.71 17.06
C GLU A 427 25.55 -3.19 17.05
N THR A 428 24.53 -2.43 17.49
CA THR A 428 24.59 -0.97 17.57
C THR A 428 25.79 -0.51 18.40
N GLY A 429 26.59 0.41 17.84
CA GLY A 429 27.73 1.02 18.54
C GLY A 429 29.00 0.16 18.56
N LYS A 430 28.99 -1.03 17.95
CA LYS A 430 30.22 -1.81 17.71
C LYS A 430 31.13 -1.03 16.75
N VAL A 431 32.38 -0.82 17.13
CA VAL A 431 33.41 -0.22 16.26
C VAL A 431 34.18 -1.35 15.57
N LYS A 432 34.44 -1.23 14.26
CA LYS A 432 35.19 -2.21 13.46
C LYS A 432 36.63 -2.37 13.94
#